data_AF-A0A6B0ZPV2-F1
#
_entry.id   AF-A0A6B0ZPV2-F1
#
_cell.length_a   1.000
_cell.length_b   1.000
_cell.length_c   1.000
_cell.angle_alpha   90.00
_cell.angle_beta   90.00
_cell.angle_gamma   90.00
#
_symmetry.space_group_name_H-M   'P 1'
#
loop_
_entity.id
_entity.type
_entity.pdbx_description
1 polymer ?
#
loop_
_entity_poly.entity_id
_entity_poly.type
_entity_poly.pdbx_seq_one_letter_code
_entity_poly.pdbx_strand_id
1 'polypeptide(L)'
;MLIPGVEIGHWTDPVARTGCTVIVLPPGTTASGEVRGGAPATRDFALLAPERLVDCVDAVVLTGGSAFGLAAADGVMEVLEVEGRGFDTPHGPVPIVVAMALYDLGVGDSAVRPDSAAGRHAATNRSARSELGAVGAGTGATVSKWLGTENAEPGGLGIASVRRDELVVSGVVALNAAGSPPPGSQQILEEIAAGTFERWEGRADPFTNTTLCAVVTNASLSKLDCFWVAQGGHDGLARALVPAHSRSDGDAVVAAATGEVPADTDDVRLLAVAAVAKAVDSAFGTIVG
;
A
#
# COMPACT_ATOMS: atom_id res chain seq x y z
N MET A 1 16.62 1.69 -2.18
CA MET A 1 16.86 3.01 -1.55
C MET A 1 15.66 3.91 -1.79
N LEU A 2 14.96 4.28 -0.70
CA LEU A 2 13.79 5.16 -0.74
C LEU A 2 14.15 6.57 -1.24
N ILE A 3 13.11 7.33 -1.61
CA ILE A 3 13.22 8.75 -1.99
C ILE A 3 13.67 9.57 -0.77
N PRO A 4 14.60 10.54 -0.92
CA PRO A 4 15.04 11.39 0.19
C PRO A 4 13.87 11.98 1.00
N GLY A 5 14.01 11.95 2.33
CA GLY A 5 12.98 12.46 3.25
C GLY A 5 11.78 11.53 3.48
N VAL A 6 11.66 10.42 2.74
CA VAL A 6 10.64 9.40 2.98
C VAL A 6 11.17 8.36 3.97
N GLU A 7 10.43 8.16 5.05
CA GLU A 7 10.78 7.22 6.12
C GLU A 7 9.65 6.21 6.32
N ILE A 8 10.01 4.95 6.55
CA ILE A 8 9.06 3.86 6.77
C ILE A 8 9.33 3.25 8.13
N GLY A 9 8.28 3.01 8.91
CA GLY A 9 8.35 2.28 10.16
C GLY A 9 7.29 1.21 10.28
N HIS A 10 7.54 0.23 11.13
CA HIS A 10 6.69 -0.93 11.31
C HIS A 10 6.34 -1.15 12.78
N TRP A 11 5.16 -1.70 13.00
CA TRP A 11 4.84 -2.47 14.19
C TRP A 11 4.39 -3.85 13.73
N THR A 12 4.98 -4.89 14.32
CA THR A 12 4.86 -6.28 13.87
C THR A 12 4.55 -7.17 15.06
N ASP A 13 3.47 -7.94 14.98
CA ASP A 13 3.19 -9.05 15.89
C ASP A 13 3.29 -10.38 15.13
N PRO A 14 4.40 -11.13 15.28
CA PRO A 14 4.60 -12.39 14.57
C PRO A 14 3.75 -13.54 15.13
N VAL A 15 3.24 -13.43 16.36
CA VAL A 15 2.42 -14.47 17.00
C VAL A 15 0.96 -14.31 16.59
N ALA A 16 0.43 -13.10 16.71
CA ALA A 16 -0.91 -12.76 16.21
C ALA A 16 -0.97 -12.73 14.68
N ARG A 17 0.19 -12.68 14.02
CA ARG A 17 0.36 -12.56 12.57
C ARG A 17 -0.37 -11.34 12.01
N THR A 18 -0.04 -10.17 12.55
CA THR A 18 -0.58 -8.89 12.08
C THR A 18 0.42 -7.76 12.30
N GLY A 19 0.15 -6.57 11.77
CA GLY A 19 0.99 -5.41 11.95
C GLY A 19 0.53 -4.20 11.15
N CYS A 20 1.26 -3.08 11.29
CA CYS A 20 1.05 -1.89 10.48
C CYS A 20 2.39 -1.33 9.98
N THR A 21 2.35 -0.73 8.79
CA THR A 21 3.46 -0.03 8.13
C THR A 21 3.05 1.42 7.95
N VAL A 22 3.87 2.34 8.44
CA VAL A 22 3.65 3.79 8.32
C VAL A 22 4.71 4.37 7.41
N ILE A 23 4.27 5.04 6.34
CA ILE A 23 5.12 5.75 5.38
C ILE A 23 4.98 7.23 5.71
N VAL A 24 5.98 7.80 6.38
CA VAL A 24 6.05 9.23 6.71
C VAL A 24 6.72 9.96 5.57
N LEU A 25 6.02 10.94 5.01
CA LEU A 25 6.43 11.72 3.85
C LEU A 25 7.10 13.03 4.31
N PRO A 26 7.98 13.65 3.52
CA PRO A 26 8.48 14.99 3.84
C PRO A 26 7.34 16.04 3.78
N PRO A 27 7.43 17.16 4.52
CA PRO A 27 6.45 18.24 4.45
C PRO A 27 6.22 18.75 3.02
N GLY A 28 4.97 19.09 2.68
CA GLY A 28 4.61 19.58 1.35
C GLY A 28 4.45 18.49 0.27
N THR A 29 4.35 17.22 0.67
CA THR A 29 4.14 16.11 -0.28
C THR A 29 2.71 16.09 -0.80
N THR A 30 2.52 16.43 -2.08
CA THR A 30 1.23 16.36 -2.78
C THR A 30 0.79 14.90 -2.95
N ALA A 31 -0.48 14.58 -2.70
CA ALA A 31 -0.97 13.22 -2.86
C ALA A 31 -2.42 13.11 -3.37
N SER A 32 -2.69 12.01 -4.07
CA SER A 32 -4.04 11.56 -4.44
C SER A 32 -4.09 10.03 -4.42
N GLY A 33 -5.22 9.42 -4.76
CA GLY A 33 -5.39 7.98 -4.72
C GLY A 33 -6.70 7.50 -5.31
N GLU A 34 -6.76 6.20 -5.59
CA GLU A 34 -7.92 5.51 -6.11
C GLU A 34 -8.15 4.21 -5.33
N VAL A 35 -9.43 3.85 -5.14
CA VAL A 35 -9.85 2.54 -4.67
C VAL A 35 -10.51 1.82 -5.84
N ARG A 36 -10.06 0.61 -6.17
CA ARG A 36 -10.69 -0.23 -7.21
C ARG A 36 -11.28 -1.53 -6.68
N GLY A 37 -10.80 -2.02 -5.54
CA GLY A 37 -11.36 -3.20 -4.91
C GLY A 37 -12.83 -3.01 -4.49
N GLY A 38 -13.61 -4.10 -4.51
CA GLY A 38 -15.02 -4.09 -4.08
C GLY A 38 -15.25 -4.04 -2.57
N ALA A 39 -14.22 -4.25 -1.73
CA ALA A 39 -14.34 -4.32 -0.27
C ALA A 39 -13.28 -3.49 0.48
N PRO A 40 -13.21 -2.16 0.27
CA PRO A 40 -12.19 -1.32 0.90
C PRO A 40 -12.45 -1.08 2.38
N ALA A 41 -11.38 -0.95 3.15
CA ALA A 41 -11.39 -0.40 4.51
C ALA A 41 -10.40 0.77 4.56
N THR A 42 -10.91 2.00 4.61
CA THR A 42 -10.08 3.20 4.53
C THR A 42 -10.50 4.27 5.55
N ARG A 43 -9.55 5.12 5.91
CA ARG A 43 -9.75 6.33 6.73
C ARG A 43 -9.13 7.52 6.00
N ASP A 44 -9.85 8.64 6.01
CA ASP A 44 -9.47 9.93 5.41
C ASP A 44 -9.12 9.89 3.91
N PHE A 45 -9.33 8.75 3.24
CA PHE A 45 -9.08 8.55 1.82
C PHE A 45 -9.90 9.49 0.92
N ALA A 46 -11.09 9.88 1.36
CA ALA A 46 -11.93 10.82 0.61
C ALA A 46 -11.25 12.19 0.38
N LEU A 47 -10.27 12.56 1.21
CA LEU A 47 -9.45 13.77 1.02
C LEU A 47 -8.58 13.68 -0.23
N LEU A 48 -8.21 12.48 -0.67
CA LEU A 48 -7.36 12.26 -1.83
C LEU A 48 -8.04 12.59 -3.17
N ALA A 49 -9.37 12.75 -3.19
CA ALA A 49 -10.08 13.09 -4.42
C ALA A 49 -9.53 14.41 -5.02
N PRO A 50 -9.24 14.46 -6.35
CA PRO A 50 -8.52 15.57 -6.98
C PRO A 50 -9.13 16.96 -6.74
N GLU A 51 -10.44 17.02 -6.54
CA GLU A 51 -11.19 18.27 -6.33
C GLU A 51 -11.21 18.77 -4.87
N ARG A 52 -10.60 18.03 -3.92
CA ARG A 52 -10.59 18.41 -2.49
C ARG A 52 -9.45 19.35 -2.17
N LEU A 53 -9.72 20.27 -1.24
CA LEU A 53 -8.84 21.36 -0.81
C LEU A 53 -7.46 20.90 -0.32
N VAL A 54 -7.42 19.90 0.58
CA VAL A 54 -6.18 19.41 1.17
C VAL A 54 -5.42 18.62 0.11
N ASP A 55 -4.31 19.14 -0.39
CA ASP A 55 -3.49 18.53 -1.43
C ASP A 55 -2.29 17.75 -0.88
N CYS A 56 -1.81 18.11 0.30
CA CYS A 56 -0.67 17.47 0.95
C CYS A 56 -1.08 16.40 1.98
N VAL A 57 -0.31 15.32 2.06
CA VAL A 57 -0.45 14.25 3.05
C VAL A 57 0.85 14.08 3.81
N ASP A 58 0.76 13.90 5.13
CA ASP A 58 1.94 13.71 6.00
C ASP A 58 2.39 12.26 6.09
N ALA A 59 1.42 11.33 6.10
CA ALA A 59 1.71 9.90 6.18
C ALA A 59 0.63 9.04 5.52
N VAL A 60 1.07 7.87 5.03
CA VAL A 60 0.20 6.80 4.56
C VAL A 60 0.38 5.58 5.47
N VAL A 61 -0.71 5.05 6.00
CA VAL A 61 -0.73 3.87 6.86
C VAL A 61 -1.31 2.69 6.10
N LEU A 62 -0.51 1.62 5.99
CA LEU A 62 -0.95 0.31 5.55
C LEU A 62 -1.10 -0.54 6.81
N THR A 63 -2.24 -1.20 7.02
CA THR A 63 -2.46 -1.94 8.28
C THR A 63 -3.18 -3.26 8.07
N GLY A 64 -2.83 -4.26 8.86
CA GLY A 64 -3.67 -5.44 9.10
C GLY A 64 -4.87 -5.11 9.98
N GLY A 65 -5.59 -6.12 10.43
CA GLY A 65 -6.72 -6.00 11.35
C GLY A 65 -8.03 -5.54 10.71
N SER A 66 -8.10 -5.47 9.37
CA SER A 66 -9.26 -4.94 8.64
C SER A 66 -9.67 -3.55 9.16
N ALA A 67 -10.96 -3.21 9.16
CA ALA A 67 -11.45 -1.90 9.59
C ALA A 67 -11.03 -1.51 11.02
N PHE A 68 -10.76 -2.47 11.91
CA PHE A 68 -10.26 -2.18 13.26
C PHE A 68 -8.86 -1.57 13.24
N GLY A 69 -7.99 -2.04 12.33
CA GLY A 69 -6.62 -1.58 12.19
C GLY A 69 -6.49 -0.11 11.82
N LEU A 70 -7.56 0.50 11.26
CA LEU A 70 -7.59 1.93 10.94
C LEU A 70 -7.36 2.82 12.18
N ALA A 71 -7.53 2.29 13.39
CA ALA A 71 -7.15 2.95 14.63
C ALA A 71 -5.64 3.25 14.75
N ALA A 72 -4.78 2.54 14.00
CA ALA A 72 -3.36 2.86 13.92
C ALA A 72 -3.09 4.29 13.45
N ALA A 73 -3.97 4.86 12.62
CA ALA A 73 -3.84 6.24 12.15
C ALA A 73 -3.84 7.26 13.30
N ASP A 74 -4.58 7.02 14.38
CA ASP A 74 -4.65 7.94 15.53
C ASP A 74 -3.27 8.12 16.17
N GLY A 75 -2.56 7.02 16.40
CA GLY A 75 -1.22 7.08 16.97
C GLY A 75 -0.20 7.76 16.07
N VAL A 76 -0.35 7.64 14.76
CA VAL A 76 0.49 8.35 13.78
C VAL A 76 0.20 9.85 13.82
N MET A 77 -1.09 10.25 13.87
CA MET A 77 -1.47 11.65 14.02
C MET A 77 -0.87 12.26 15.28
N GLU A 78 -0.92 11.57 16.41
CA GLU A 78 -0.35 12.06 17.67
C GLU A 78 1.18 12.25 17.60
N VAL A 79 1.92 11.40 16.88
CA VAL A 79 3.37 11.60 16.66
C VAL A 79 3.61 12.86 15.81
N LEU A 80 2.88 12.99 14.71
CA LEU A 80 3.05 14.11 13.77
C LEU A 80 2.61 15.45 14.38
N GLU A 81 1.57 15.46 15.23
CA GLU A 81 1.15 16.64 15.97
C GLU A 81 2.25 17.15 16.91
N VAL A 82 2.91 16.25 17.66
CA VAL A 82 4.05 16.60 18.52
C VAL A 82 5.24 17.13 17.71
N GLU A 83 5.43 16.63 16.49
CA GLU A 83 6.43 17.12 15.55
C GLU A 83 6.05 18.46 14.89
N GLY A 84 4.85 18.98 15.16
CA GLY A 84 4.36 20.23 14.58
C GLY A 84 4.03 20.12 13.09
N ARG A 85 3.70 18.92 12.62
CA ARG A 85 3.39 18.61 11.23
C ARG A 85 1.89 18.60 10.96
N GLY A 86 1.48 19.02 9.78
CA GLY A 86 0.09 18.99 9.36
C GLY A 86 -0.31 20.07 8.38
N PHE A 87 -1.58 20.02 8.00
CA PHE A 87 -2.26 21.10 7.30
C PHE A 87 -2.46 22.30 8.22
N ASP A 88 -2.01 23.48 7.80
CA ASP A 88 -2.09 24.69 8.60
C ASP A 88 -3.54 25.14 8.84
N THR A 89 -3.89 25.35 10.10
CA THR A 89 -5.17 25.93 10.50
C THR A 89 -4.97 27.11 11.46
N PRO A 90 -5.98 27.97 11.68
CA PRO A 90 -5.92 29.04 12.68
C PRO A 90 -5.61 28.58 14.11
N HIS A 91 -5.72 27.28 14.40
CA HIS A 91 -5.52 26.71 15.73
C HIS A 91 -4.32 25.76 15.83
N GLY A 92 -3.46 25.75 14.80
CA GLY A 92 -2.29 24.87 14.72
C GLY A 92 -2.36 23.88 13.55
N PRO A 93 -1.27 23.17 13.27
CA PRO A 93 -1.22 22.18 12.20
C PRO A 93 -2.09 20.96 12.56
N VAL A 94 -2.85 20.46 11.58
CA VAL A 94 -3.64 19.24 11.70
C VAL A 94 -3.01 18.15 10.82
N PRO A 95 -2.39 17.10 11.38
CA PRO A 95 -1.78 16.03 10.60
C PRO A 95 -2.76 15.39 9.61
N ILE A 96 -2.32 15.19 8.37
CA ILE A 96 -3.12 14.49 7.35
C ILE A 96 -2.56 13.08 7.18
N VAL A 97 -3.25 12.11 7.78
CA VAL A 97 -2.85 10.69 7.78
C VAL A 97 -3.91 9.86 7.08
N VAL A 98 -3.59 9.34 5.90
CA VAL A 98 -4.49 8.44 5.18
C VAL A 98 -4.17 7.00 5.57
N ALA A 99 -5.20 6.20 5.88
CA ALA A 99 -5.01 4.80 6.20
C ALA A 99 -5.85 3.88 5.32
N MET A 100 -5.29 2.71 5.01
CA MET A 100 -5.94 1.64 4.29
C MET A 100 -5.62 0.31 4.98
N ALA A 101 -6.61 -0.58 5.08
CA ALA A 101 -6.47 -1.81 5.84
C ALA A 101 -6.74 -3.07 5.00
N LEU A 102 -5.96 -4.11 5.27
CA LEU A 102 -6.14 -5.46 4.74
C LEU A 102 -6.70 -6.40 5.80
N TYR A 103 -7.35 -7.47 5.35
CA TYR A 103 -7.91 -8.49 6.22
C TYR A 103 -6.90 -9.63 6.47
N ASP A 104 -6.43 -9.77 7.71
CA ASP A 104 -5.53 -10.84 8.19
C ASP A 104 -6.07 -11.55 9.45
N LEU A 105 -7.30 -11.26 9.87
CA LEU A 105 -7.90 -11.78 11.11
C LEU A 105 -8.02 -13.31 11.14
N GLY A 106 -8.07 -13.96 9.98
CA GLY A 106 -8.16 -15.42 9.86
C GLY A 106 -6.83 -16.16 9.89
N VAL A 107 -5.71 -15.46 10.07
CA VAL A 107 -4.36 -15.99 9.83
C VAL A 107 -3.62 -16.32 11.13
N GLY A 108 -3.89 -15.56 12.20
CA GLY A 108 -3.36 -15.76 13.55
C GLY A 108 -4.40 -15.46 14.62
N ASP A 109 -4.04 -14.69 15.66
CA ASP A 109 -4.97 -14.33 16.74
C ASP A 109 -5.80 -13.09 16.38
N SER A 110 -7.06 -13.29 15.98
CA SER A 110 -8.01 -12.21 15.65
C SER A 110 -8.31 -11.22 16.79
N ALA A 111 -7.99 -11.55 18.05
CA ALA A 111 -8.17 -10.65 19.18
C ALA A 111 -7.08 -9.56 19.25
N VAL A 112 -5.93 -9.79 18.61
CA VAL A 112 -4.81 -8.84 18.53
C VAL A 112 -4.81 -8.21 17.15
N ARG A 113 -4.82 -6.88 17.12
CA ARG A 113 -4.90 -6.08 15.90
C ARG A 113 -4.21 -4.74 16.10
N PRO A 114 -3.68 -4.09 15.04
CA PRO A 114 -3.09 -2.77 15.15
C PRO A 114 -4.07 -1.76 15.76
N ASP A 115 -3.58 -0.98 16.72
CA ASP A 115 -4.30 0.09 17.39
C ASP A 115 -3.47 1.39 17.36
N SER A 116 -3.93 2.43 18.06
CA SER A 116 -3.17 3.68 18.17
C SER A 116 -1.75 3.47 18.71
N ALA A 117 -1.53 2.57 19.67
CA ALA A 117 -0.18 2.32 20.20
C ALA A 117 0.74 1.68 19.13
N ALA A 118 0.21 0.75 18.34
CA ALA A 118 0.94 0.16 17.20
C ALA A 118 1.31 1.21 16.15
N GLY A 119 0.37 2.07 15.75
CA GLY A 119 0.63 3.13 14.78
C GLY A 119 1.66 4.15 15.26
N ARG A 120 1.58 4.55 16.54
CA ARG A 120 2.57 5.42 17.18
C ARG A 120 3.95 4.77 17.19
N HIS A 121 4.04 3.50 17.57
CA HIS A 121 5.29 2.75 17.55
C HIS A 121 5.92 2.75 16.16
N ALA A 122 5.14 2.44 15.13
CA ALA A 122 5.61 2.44 13.75
C ALA A 122 6.08 3.84 13.30
N ALA A 123 5.32 4.89 13.59
CA ALA A 123 5.71 6.26 13.24
C ALA A 123 6.96 6.76 13.98
N THR A 124 7.12 6.42 15.26
CA THR A 124 8.29 6.81 16.06
C THR A 124 9.55 6.07 15.62
N ASN A 125 9.44 4.78 15.23
CA ASN A 125 10.58 3.94 14.85
C ASN A 125 10.78 3.86 13.32
N ARG A 126 10.43 4.93 12.60
CA ARG A 126 10.60 5.02 11.15
C ARG A 126 12.07 5.20 10.75
N SER A 127 12.42 4.78 9.55
CA SER A 127 13.77 4.87 9.00
C SER A 127 13.76 5.03 7.47
N ALA A 128 14.85 5.54 6.90
CA ALA A 128 15.09 5.57 5.46
C ALA A 128 15.37 4.17 4.85
N ARG A 129 15.45 3.12 5.69
CA ARG A 129 15.55 1.71 5.29
C ARG A 129 14.36 0.94 5.83
N SER A 130 13.92 -0.06 5.07
CA SER A 130 12.74 -0.84 5.41
C SER A 130 13.02 -2.33 5.18
N GLU A 131 12.49 -3.15 6.07
CA GLU A 131 12.43 -4.60 5.89
C GLU A 131 11.33 -4.96 4.89
N LEU A 132 11.41 -6.19 4.34
CA LEU A 132 10.42 -6.77 3.43
C LEU A 132 9.83 -8.06 4.01
N GLY A 133 8.79 -8.58 3.37
CA GLY A 133 8.20 -9.87 3.71
C GLY A 133 7.23 -9.75 4.87
N ALA A 134 7.32 -10.66 5.85
CA ALA A 134 6.37 -10.77 6.96
C ALA A 134 6.56 -9.70 8.06
N VAL A 135 6.65 -8.43 7.67
CA VAL A 135 6.84 -7.27 8.55
C VAL A 135 5.72 -6.24 8.39
N GLY A 136 5.35 -5.56 9.48
CA GLY A 136 4.32 -4.52 9.47
C GLY A 136 3.00 -5.04 8.90
N ALA A 137 2.43 -4.30 7.95
CA ALA A 137 1.21 -4.72 7.26
C ALA A 137 1.35 -6.07 6.51
N GLY A 138 2.57 -6.49 6.18
CA GLY A 138 2.86 -7.75 5.49
C GLY A 138 2.81 -8.99 6.38
N THR A 139 2.82 -8.86 7.71
CA THR A 139 3.01 -9.97 8.64
C THR A 139 1.92 -11.05 8.54
N GLY A 140 0.66 -10.62 8.40
CA GLY A 140 -0.50 -11.50 8.22
C GLY A 140 -0.93 -11.70 6.78
N ALA A 141 -0.21 -11.12 5.83
CA ALA A 141 -0.65 -11.05 4.45
C ALA A 141 -0.54 -12.42 3.75
N THR A 142 -1.53 -12.73 2.89
CA THR A 142 -1.60 -13.98 2.13
C THR A 142 -2.10 -13.73 0.70
N VAL A 143 -1.71 -14.60 -0.24
CA VAL A 143 -2.05 -14.49 -1.67
C VAL A 143 -2.66 -15.78 -2.20
N SER A 144 -3.09 -15.76 -3.47
CA SER A 144 -3.63 -16.94 -4.17
C SER A 144 -4.92 -17.51 -3.55
N LYS A 145 -5.62 -16.74 -2.70
CA LYS A 145 -6.85 -17.16 -2.00
C LYS A 145 -8.02 -17.45 -2.93
N TRP A 146 -8.01 -16.90 -4.15
CA TRP A 146 -9.01 -17.19 -5.18
C TRP A 146 -9.04 -18.66 -5.62
N LEU A 147 -7.97 -19.40 -5.31
CA LEU A 147 -7.81 -20.83 -5.50
C LEU A 147 -8.41 -21.68 -4.37
N GLY A 148 -9.02 -21.05 -3.36
CA GLY A 148 -9.40 -21.68 -2.09
C GLY A 148 -8.43 -21.28 -0.97
N THR A 149 -8.95 -21.10 0.24
CA THR A 149 -8.16 -20.65 1.41
C THR A 149 -7.07 -21.62 1.83
N GLU A 150 -7.25 -22.90 1.51
CA GLU A 150 -6.27 -23.98 1.70
C GLU A 150 -5.05 -23.87 0.76
N ASN A 151 -5.21 -23.15 -0.34
CA ASN A 151 -4.15 -22.85 -1.31
C ASN A 151 -3.53 -21.46 -1.08
N ALA A 152 -3.86 -20.81 0.04
CA ALA A 152 -3.28 -19.52 0.38
C ALA A 152 -1.79 -19.65 0.67
N GLU A 153 -1.01 -18.78 0.03
CA GLU A 153 0.44 -18.72 0.22
C GLU A 153 0.81 -17.48 1.05
N PRO A 154 1.95 -17.47 1.75
CA PRO A 154 2.45 -16.27 2.42
C PRO A 154 2.60 -15.12 1.42
N GLY A 155 1.98 -13.98 1.73
CA GLY A 155 2.24 -12.71 1.06
C GLY A 155 3.36 -11.96 1.77
N GLY A 156 3.26 -10.62 1.81
CA GLY A 156 4.21 -9.81 2.55
C GLY A 156 4.16 -8.33 2.21
N LEU A 157 5.11 -7.57 2.77
CA LEU A 157 5.41 -6.20 2.41
C LEU A 157 6.51 -6.20 1.34
N GLY A 158 6.21 -5.64 0.18
CA GLY A 158 7.13 -5.48 -0.93
C GLY A 158 7.45 -4.01 -1.18
N ILE A 159 8.71 -3.73 -1.52
CA ILE A 159 9.17 -2.38 -1.91
C ILE A 159 10.08 -2.50 -3.11
N ALA A 160 9.88 -1.64 -4.10
CA ALA A 160 10.78 -1.53 -5.23
C ALA A 160 10.84 -0.09 -5.76
N SER A 161 12.00 0.31 -6.26
CA SER A 161 12.21 1.62 -6.88
C SER A 161 12.70 1.46 -8.31
N VAL A 162 12.22 2.32 -9.20
CA VAL A 162 12.73 2.49 -10.56
C VAL A 162 13.20 3.93 -10.74
N ARG A 163 14.13 4.14 -11.68
CA ARG A 163 14.74 5.45 -11.91
C ARG A 163 14.84 5.76 -13.39
N ARG A 164 14.73 7.05 -13.71
CA ARG A 164 15.11 7.64 -14.99
C ARG A 164 15.80 8.96 -14.70
N ASP A 165 17.11 9.01 -14.90
CA ASP A 165 17.94 10.16 -14.51
C ASP A 165 17.73 10.51 -13.02
N GLU A 166 17.28 11.73 -12.73
CA GLU A 166 16.99 12.21 -11.37
C GLU A 166 15.60 11.78 -10.85
N LEU A 167 14.70 11.35 -11.75
CA LEU A 167 13.35 10.91 -11.39
C LEU A 167 13.40 9.51 -10.77
N VAL A 168 12.80 9.37 -9.59
CA VAL A 168 12.68 8.12 -8.85
C VAL A 168 11.21 7.88 -8.53
N VAL A 169 10.72 6.67 -8.82
CA VAL A 169 9.38 6.20 -8.42
C VAL A 169 9.53 4.91 -7.64
N SER A 170 8.92 4.86 -6.46
CA SER A 170 8.95 3.70 -5.56
C SER A 170 7.53 3.20 -5.29
N GLY A 171 7.32 1.90 -5.35
CA GLY A 171 6.10 1.24 -4.87
C GLY A 171 6.35 0.58 -3.52
N VAL A 172 5.43 0.76 -2.58
CA VAL A 172 5.33 0.04 -1.30
C VAL A 172 4.01 -0.70 -1.30
N VAL A 173 4.04 -2.03 -1.22
CA VAL A 173 2.85 -2.89 -1.40
C VAL A 173 2.71 -3.82 -0.21
N ALA A 174 1.57 -3.79 0.48
CA ALA A 174 1.18 -4.85 1.40
C ALA A 174 0.29 -5.85 0.63
N LEU A 175 0.84 -7.03 0.37
CA LEU A 175 0.33 -7.98 -0.60
C LEU A 175 -0.55 -9.05 0.07
N ASN A 176 -1.85 -8.77 0.21
CA ASN A 176 -2.86 -9.71 0.74
C ASN A 176 -3.95 -10.05 -0.31
N ALA A 177 -3.51 -10.27 -1.55
CA ALA A 177 -4.36 -10.38 -2.73
C ALA A 177 -5.27 -11.64 -2.74
N ALA A 178 -6.44 -11.53 -3.36
CA ALA A 178 -7.18 -12.72 -3.77
C ALA A 178 -6.39 -13.48 -4.83
N GLY A 179 -5.88 -12.75 -5.84
CA GLY A 179 -5.15 -13.29 -6.98
C GLY A 179 -3.78 -13.86 -6.67
N SER A 180 -3.23 -14.56 -7.66
CA SER A 180 -1.88 -15.13 -7.61
C SER A 180 -0.86 -14.15 -8.17
N PRO A 181 0.30 -13.96 -7.52
CA PRO A 181 1.46 -13.23 -8.04
C PRO A 181 2.28 -14.11 -9.01
N PRO A 182 3.35 -13.59 -9.64
CA PRO A 182 4.24 -14.42 -10.45
C PRO A 182 4.95 -15.49 -9.59
N PRO A 183 5.25 -16.68 -10.13
CA PRO A 183 4.98 -17.12 -11.50
C PRO A 183 3.52 -17.53 -11.76
N GLY A 184 2.69 -17.66 -10.72
CA GLY A 184 1.31 -18.13 -10.82
C GLY A 184 0.45 -17.28 -11.78
N SER A 185 0.54 -15.95 -11.70
CA SER A 185 -0.19 -15.06 -12.61
C SER A 185 0.11 -15.31 -14.09
N GLN A 186 1.37 -15.59 -14.43
CA GLN A 186 1.80 -15.85 -15.80
C GLN A 186 1.24 -17.18 -16.30
N GLN A 187 1.36 -18.23 -15.47
CA GLN A 187 0.81 -19.55 -15.78
C GLN A 187 -0.71 -19.47 -16.05
N ILE A 188 -1.45 -18.75 -15.20
CA ILE A 188 -2.91 -18.60 -15.36
C ILE A 188 -3.25 -17.92 -16.69
N LEU A 189 -2.52 -16.86 -17.07
CA LEU A 189 -2.76 -16.17 -18.35
C LEU A 189 -2.44 -17.07 -19.55
N GLU A 190 -1.39 -17.88 -19.47
CA GLU A 190 -1.04 -18.87 -20.50
C GLU A 190 -2.14 -19.94 -20.65
N GLU A 191 -2.67 -20.47 -19.55
CA GLU A 191 -3.77 -21.43 -19.54
C GLU A 191 -5.06 -20.84 -20.15
N ILE A 192 -5.38 -19.57 -19.83
CA ILE A 192 -6.52 -18.86 -20.42
C ILE A 192 -6.32 -18.69 -21.92
N ALA A 193 -5.13 -18.27 -22.36
CA ALA A 193 -4.82 -18.08 -23.78
C ALA A 193 -4.85 -19.40 -24.56
N ALA A 194 -4.44 -20.50 -23.94
CA ALA A 194 -4.49 -21.85 -24.51
C ALA A 194 -5.90 -22.46 -24.51
N GLY A 195 -6.87 -21.84 -23.82
CA GLY A 195 -8.21 -22.40 -23.64
C GLY A 195 -8.24 -23.63 -22.73
N THR A 196 -7.18 -23.87 -21.95
CA THR A 196 -7.06 -24.98 -21.00
C THR A 196 -7.42 -24.55 -19.57
N PHE A 197 -7.73 -23.28 -19.36
CA PHE A 197 -8.16 -22.76 -18.08
C PHE A 197 -9.48 -23.39 -17.64
N GLU A 198 -9.41 -24.28 -16.66
CA GLU A 198 -10.60 -24.78 -15.98
C GLU A 198 -11.10 -23.72 -15.01
N ARG A 199 -12.41 -23.53 -14.89
CA ARG A 199 -12.97 -22.62 -13.89
C ARG A 199 -12.85 -23.27 -12.52
N TRP A 200 -12.11 -22.66 -11.60
CA TRP A 200 -11.93 -23.24 -10.27
C TRP A 200 -13.26 -23.15 -9.50
N GLU A 201 -13.78 -24.30 -9.07
CA GLU A 201 -14.89 -24.40 -8.12
C GLU A 201 -14.36 -24.08 -6.72
N GLY A 202 -15.10 -23.29 -5.91
CA GLY A 202 -14.65 -22.87 -4.58
C GLY A 202 -14.20 -21.41 -4.48
N ARG A 203 -15.09 -20.48 -4.87
CA ARG A 203 -14.84 -19.03 -4.72
C ARG A 203 -14.40 -18.72 -3.29
N ALA A 204 -13.31 -17.96 -3.16
CA ALA A 204 -12.88 -17.37 -1.90
C ALA A 204 -14.07 -16.73 -1.17
N ASP A 205 -14.08 -16.85 0.16
CA ASP A 205 -15.05 -16.18 1.01
C ASP A 205 -15.03 -14.68 0.66
N PRO A 206 -16.17 -14.07 0.27
CA PRO A 206 -16.19 -12.63 0.01
C PRO A 206 -15.68 -11.89 1.25
N PHE A 207 -14.95 -10.79 1.04
CA PHE A 207 -14.48 -9.86 2.09
C PHE A 207 -13.15 -10.17 2.82
N THR A 208 -12.28 -11.06 2.32
CA THR A 208 -11.03 -11.44 3.01
C THR A 208 -9.73 -11.04 2.28
N ASN A 209 -9.80 -10.21 1.24
CA ASN A 209 -8.64 -9.93 0.37
C ASN A 209 -8.43 -8.43 0.15
N THR A 210 -7.17 -8.00 0.03
CA THR A 210 -6.81 -6.57 -0.18
C THR A 210 -5.34 -6.46 -0.58
N THR A 211 -5.02 -5.78 -1.67
CA THR A 211 -3.66 -5.31 -1.97
C THR A 211 -3.58 -3.81 -1.77
N LEU A 212 -2.78 -3.38 -0.79
CA LEU A 212 -2.60 -1.97 -0.46
C LEU A 212 -1.32 -1.45 -1.06
N CYS A 213 -1.35 -0.27 -1.68
CA CYS A 213 -0.18 0.29 -2.33
C CYS A 213 -0.01 1.78 -2.04
N ALA A 214 1.23 2.18 -1.76
CA ALA A 214 1.67 3.55 -1.87
C ALA A 214 2.71 3.67 -3.00
N VAL A 215 2.50 4.59 -3.93
CA VAL A 215 3.48 5.02 -4.92
C VAL A 215 4.07 6.33 -4.43
N VAL A 216 5.39 6.39 -4.25
CA VAL A 216 6.07 7.62 -3.87
C VAL A 216 7.02 8.03 -4.99
N THR A 217 7.04 9.31 -5.35
CA THR A 217 7.89 9.86 -6.40
C THR A 217 8.54 11.17 -5.95
N ASN A 218 9.75 11.46 -6.42
CA ASN A 218 10.33 12.79 -6.27
C ASN A 218 9.90 13.78 -7.36
N ALA A 219 8.97 13.39 -8.23
CA ALA A 219 8.40 14.29 -9.23
C ALA A 219 7.66 15.48 -8.60
N SER A 220 7.64 16.61 -9.30
CA SER A 220 6.76 17.74 -9.03
C SER A 220 5.45 17.55 -9.78
N LEU A 221 4.40 17.17 -9.05
CA LEU A 221 3.09 16.80 -9.60
C LEU A 221 1.97 17.57 -8.92
N SER A 222 0.92 17.89 -9.68
CA SER A 222 -0.34 18.35 -9.10
C SER A 222 -1.09 17.18 -8.46
N LYS A 223 -2.12 17.48 -7.66
CA LYS A 223 -3.00 16.47 -7.08
C LYS A 223 -3.69 15.60 -8.14
N LEU A 224 -4.11 16.22 -9.26
CA LEU A 224 -4.69 15.49 -10.39
C LEU A 224 -3.65 14.58 -11.06
N ASP A 225 -2.40 15.02 -11.18
CA ASP A 225 -1.33 14.17 -11.72
C ASP A 225 -1.04 12.97 -10.80
N CYS A 226 -1.02 13.19 -9.48
CA CYS A 226 -0.95 12.09 -8.52
C CYS A 226 -2.09 11.09 -8.70
N PHE A 227 -3.31 11.55 -9.03
CA PHE A 227 -4.43 10.66 -9.29
C PHE A 227 -4.17 9.76 -10.51
N TRP A 228 -3.64 10.33 -11.61
CA TRP A 228 -3.24 9.55 -12.78
C TRP A 228 -2.09 8.57 -12.48
N VAL A 229 -1.13 8.98 -11.64
CA VAL A 229 -0.05 8.08 -11.18
C VAL A 229 -0.60 6.94 -10.32
N ALA A 230 -1.58 7.19 -9.46
CA ALA A 230 -2.25 6.14 -8.68
C ALA A 230 -2.94 5.10 -9.58
N GLN A 231 -3.57 5.54 -10.67
CA GLN A 231 -4.10 4.62 -11.70
C GLN A 231 -3.01 3.77 -12.34
N GLY A 232 -1.82 4.35 -12.61
CA GLY A 232 -0.64 3.59 -13.05
C GLY A 232 -0.18 2.55 -12.03
N GLY A 233 -0.29 2.86 -10.73
CA GLY A 233 -0.05 1.89 -9.66
C GLY A 233 -1.02 0.71 -9.73
N HIS A 234 -2.31 0.96 -9.94
CA HIS A 234 -3.30 -0.11 -10.17
C HIS A 234 -2.97 -0.94 -11.42
N ASP A 235 -2.53 -0.30 -12.51
CA ASP A 235 -2.09 -1.00 -13.72
C ASP A 235 -0.83 -1.85 -13.49
N GLY A 236 0.00 -1.49 -12.50
CA GLY A 236 1.11 -2.31 -12.00
C GLY A 236 0.63 -3.53 -11.23
N LEU A 237 -0.35 -3.37 -10.32
CA LEU A 237 -1.00 -4.48 -9.62
C LEU A 237 -1.63 -5.47 -10.60
N ALA A 238 -2.38 -4.98 -11.59
CA ALA A 238 -3.04 -5.81 -12.60
C ALA A 238 -2.07 -6.55 -13.54
N ARG A 239 -0.83 -6.06 -13.69
CA ARG A 239 0.23 -6.77 -14.44
C ARG A 239 0.89 -7.88 -13.63
N ALA A 240 0.92 -7.75 -12.30
CA ALA A 240 1.55 -8.73 -11.43
C ALA A 240 0.57 -9.79 -10.91
N LEU A 241 -0.70 -9.42 -10.70
CA LEU A 241 -1.71 -10.25 -10.03
C LEU A 241 -2.81 -10.70 -10.97
N VAL A 242 -3.17 -11.99 -10.89
CA VAL A 242 -4.28 -12.56 -11.64
C VAL A 242 -5.17 -13.42 -10.73
N PRO A 243 -6.46 -13.09 -10.57
CA PRO A 243 -7.08 -11.79 -10.91
C PRO A 243 -6.67 -10.67 -9.93
N ALA A 244 -6.57 -9.43 -10.41
CA ALA A 244 -6.53 -8.24 -9.57
C ALA A 244 -7.93 -7.59 -9.46
N HIS A 245 -8.14 -6.73 -8.46
CA HIS A 245 -9.34 -5.88 -8.34
C HIS A 245 -10.65 -6.67 -8.32
N SER A 246 -10.65 -7.85 -7.68
CA SER A 246 -11.87 -8.64 -7.57
C SER A 246 -12.89 -7.95 -6.66
N ARG A 247 -14.14 -8.42 -6.69
CA ARG A 247 -15.20 -7.91 -5.80
C ARG A 247 -14.91 -8.14 -4.31
N SER A 248 -14.05 -9.11 -3.99
CA SER A 248 -13.65 -9.43 -2.62
C SER A 248 -12.33 -8.78 -2.21
N ASP A 249 -11.66 -8.08 -3.14
CA ASP A 249 -10.46 -7.30 -2.84
C ASP A 249 -10.83 -5.90 -2.35
N GLY A 250 -10.04 -5.33 -1.44
CA GLY A 250 -10.09 -3.93 -1.03
C GLY A 250 -9.01 -3.06 -1.70
N ASP A 251 -8.53 -3.46 -2.88
CA ASP A 251 -7.36 -2.84 -3.54
C ASP A 251 -7.43 -1.31 -3.63
N ALA A 252 -6.39 -0.65 -3.13
CA ALA A 252 -6.30 0.80 -3.06
C ALA A 252 -4.86 1.27 -3.24
N VAL A 253 -4.69 2.35 -4.01
CA VAL A 253 -3.39 2.98 -4.29
C VAL A 253 -3.43 4.44 -3.87
N VAL A 254 -2.45 4.87 -3.07
CA VAL A 254 -2.13 6.28 -2.83
C VAL A 254 -0.87 6.62 -3.62
N ALA A 255 -0.87 7.73 -4.36
CA ALA A 255 0.32 8.27 -5.00
C ALA A 255 0.71 9.59 -4.33
N ALA A 256 1.98 9.71 -3.95
CA ALA A 256 2.55 10.84 -3.21
C ALA A 256 3.81 11.38 -3.92
N ALA A 257 3.87 12.68 -4.15
CA ALA A 257 4.90 13.37 -4.92
C ALA A 257 5.62 14.41 -4.05
N THR A 258 6.91 14.21 -3.81
CA THR A 258 7.69 15.06 -2.88
C THR A 258 8.16 16.38 -3.49
N GLY A 259 7.93 16.61 -4.79
CA GLY A 259 7.99 17.95 -5.39
C GLY A 259 9.31 18.40 -6.00
N GLU A 260 10.36 17.56 -6.02
CA GLU A 260 11.73 18.01 -6.31
C GLU A 260 12.08 18.07 -7.82
N VAL A 261 11.55 17.15 -8.63
CA VAL A 261 11.98 16.93 -10.02
C VAL A 261 10.86 17.23 -11.01
N PRO A 262 11.00 18.20 -11.93
CA PRO A 262 10.04 18.39 -13.01
C PRO A 262 9.97 17.15 -13.91
N ALA A 263 8.78 16.58 -14.10
CA ALA A 263 8.58 15.40 -14.93
C ALA A 263 7.21 15.43 -15.60
N ASP A 264 7.09 14.79 -16.77
CA ASP A 264 5.80 14.56 -17.41
C ASP A 264 5.00 13.49 -16.64
N THR A 265 3.71 13.73 -16.42
CA THR A 265 2.84 12.83 -15.64
C THR A 265 2.79 11.43 -16.23
N ASP A 266 2.78 11.28 -17.56
CA ASP A 266 2.71 9.96 -18.21
C ASP A 266 4.01 9.17 -18.04
N ASP A 267 5.17 9.86 -18.01
CA ASP A 267 6.45 9.23 -17.68
C ASP A 267 6.46 8.68 -16.25
N VAL A 268 5.98 9.48 -15.27
CA VAL A 268 5.89 9.04 -13.87
C VAL A 268 4.89 7.89 -13.73
N ARG A 269 3.74 7.98 -14.42
CA ARG A 269 2.72 6.93 -14.40
C ARG A 269 3.25 5.61 -14.95
N LEU A 270 4.01 5.64 -16.05
CA LEU A 270 4.64 4.43 -16.62
C LEU A 270 5.68 3.83 -15.66
N LEU A 271 6.47 4.67 -15.00
CA LEU A 271 7.41 4.19 -13.97
C LEU A 271 6.68 3.61 -12.75
N ALA A 272 5.53 4.17 -12.36
CA ALA A 272 4.71 3.65 -11.27
C ALA A 272 4.22 2.22 -11.56
N VAL A 273 3.79 1.94 -12.80
CA VAL A 273 3.46 0.57 -13.23
C VAL A 273 4.60 -0.39 -12.93
N ALA A 274 5.81 -0.05 -13.40
CA ALA A 274 6.98 -0.92 -13.27
C ALA A 274 7.44 -1.05 -11.81
N ALA A 275 7.38 0.03 -11.03
CA ALA A 275 7.73 0.03 -9.62
C ALA A 275 6.78 -0.87 -8.81
N VAL A 276 5.47 -0.75 -9.03
CA VAL A 276 4.47 -1.54 -8.31
C VAL A 276 4.55 -3.02 -8.68
N ALA A 277 4.69 -3.37 -9.96
CA ALA A 277 4.87 -4.76 -10.36
C ALA A 277 6.11 -5.39 -9.71
N LYS A 278 7.25 -4.68 -9.70
CA LYS A 278 8.47 -5.13 -9.00
C LYS A 278 8.31 -5.20 -7.48
N ALA A 279 7.50 -4.33 -6.89
CA ALA A 279 7.24 -4.36 -5.45
C ALA A 279 6.40 -5.60 -5.08
N VAL A 280 5.45 -6.01 -5.92
CA VAL A 280 4.73 -7.29 -5.73
C VAL A 280 5.71 -8.46 -5.72
N ASP A 281 6.65 -8.52 -6.67
CA ASP A 281 7.67 -9.58 -6.71
C ASP A 281 8.61 -9.55 -5.49
N SER A 282 8.92 -8.37 -4.96
CA SER A 282 9.82 -8.26 -3.81
C SER A 282 9.17 -8.61 -2.47
N ALA A 283 7.84 -8.73 -2.40
CA ALA A 283 7.12 -9.09 -1.17
C ALA A 283 7.53 -10.46 -0.59
N PHE A 284 8.19 -11.32 -1.37
CA PHE A 284 8.72 -12.62 -0.93
C PHE A 284 10.20 -12.57 -0.51
N GLY A 285 10.85 -11.40 -0.57
CA GLY A 285 12.24 -11.16 -0.16
C GLY A 285 12.38 -10.70 1.29
N THR A 286 13.62 -10.43 1.73
CA THR A 286 13.93 -10.15 3.15
C THR A 286 14.40 -8.74 3.50
N ILE A 287 15.16 -8.00 2.65
CA ILE A 287 15.65 -6.62 2.97
C ILE A 287 15.85 -5.77 1.70
N VAL A 288 15.53 -4.46 1.75
CA VAL A 288 15.94 -3.45 0.73
C VAL A 288 16.77 -2.32 1.37
N GLY A 289 17.94 -2.06 0.80
CA GLY A 289 18.80 -0.89 1.09
C GLY A 289 18.62 0.24 0.09
#